data_AF-A0AAV5SVB3-F1
#
_entry.id   AF-A0AAV5SVB3-F1
#
_cell.length_a   1.000
_cell.length_b   1.000
_cell.length_c   1.000
_cell.angle_alpha   90.00
_cell.angle_beta   90.00
_cell.angle_gamma   90.00
#
_symmetry.space_group_name_H-M   'P 1'
#
loop_
_entity.id
_entity.type
_entity.pdbx_description
1 polymer ?
#
loop_
_entity_poly.entity_id
_entity_poly.type
_entity_poly.pdbx_seq_one_letter_code
_entity_poly.pdbx_strand_id
1 'polypeptide(L)'
;MKGLPDAVLFRTNVSLSALSPLEKKHSFMARPPAFTGHRTSLNSPSLPFELLMLNLLQGQEMGWEERQELAQRVANLPNQNKKKLIDFIEGTRGAAESAVESNACKTFQCSTSQFGEILKREEGVDELTDHFQTLVCELIPTVESVLYPLQSSFKHFSIRRILLRSFRDQVLLRIFESLPSRIPRLENIIFSLLFETHDNSLEYDRFKKLASVVIGRE
;
A
#
# COMPACT_ATOMS: atom_id res chain seq x y z
N MET A 1 -10.48 -10.70 60.20
CA MET A 1 -10.38 -9.41 59.50
C MET A 1 -8.90 -9.06 59.45
N LYS A 2 -8.30 -9.12 58.27
CA LYS A 2 -6.86 -8.89 58.03
C LYS A 2 -6.63 -7.39 57.91
N GLY A 3 -5.75 -6.85 58.76
CA GLY A 3 -5.31 -5.46 58.72
C GLY A 3 -4.21 -5.22 57.70
N LEU A 4 -4.19 -4.02 57.12
CA LEU A 4 -3.09 -3.47 56.35
C LEU A 4 -1.80 -3.41 57.17
N PRO A 5 -0.65 -3.35 56.48
CA PRO A 5 0.28 -2.26 56.80
C PRO A 5 0.80 -1.50 55.57
N ASP A 6 1.06 -0.22 55.84
CA ASP A 6 1.67 0.79 55.00
C ASP A 6 3.16 0.57 54.68
N ALA A 7 3.56 1.20 53.57
CA ALA A 7 4.84 1.83 53.25
C ALA A 7 6.17 1.05 53.44
N VAL A 8 6.91 0.91 52.34
CA VAL A 8 8.37 0.82 52.34
C VAL A 8 8.94 1.93 51.47
N LEU A 9 9.70 2.80 52.11
CA LEU A 9 10.49 3.87 51.51
C LEU A 9 11.90 3.70 52.10
N PHE A 10 12.92 3.37 51.31
CA PHE A 10 14.31 3.62 51.70
C PHE A 10 15.21 3.88 50.49
N ARG A 11 16.00 4.95 50.66
CA ARG A 11 16.98 5.57 49.75
C ARG A 11 18.28 4.78 49.61
N THR A 12 19.09 5.15 48.60
CA THR A 12 20.53 5.55 48.62
C THR A 12 21.16 5.29 47.23
N ASN A 13 22.17 5.98 46.68
CA ASN A 13 22.93 7.22 46.95
C ASN A 13 23.92 7.40 45.76
N VAL A 14 24.21 8.67 45.39
CA VAL A 14 25.54 9.22 44.99
C VAL A 14 26.14 8.74 43.64
N SER A 15 26.73 9.54 42.73
CA SER A 15 27.62 10.71 42.85
C SER A 15 27.67 11.52 41.53
N LEU A 16 27.84 12.84 41.63
CA LEU A 16 28.08 13.80 40.53
C LEU A 16 29.25 14.73 40.91
N SER A 17 30.39 14.59 40.23
CA SER A 17 31.54 15.53 40.17
C SER A 17 32.67 14.81 39.42
N ALA A 18 33.49 15.36 38.52
CA ALA A 18 33.87 16.71 38.06
C ALA A 18 34.57 16.54 36.67
N LEU A 19 34.67 17.51 35.73
CA LEU A 19 35.72 18.56 35.59
C LEU A 19 35.48 19.23 34.19
N SER A 20 35.10 20.52 34.11
CA SER A 20 35.90 21.73 33.77
C SER A 20 35.94 22.16 32.27
N PRO A 21 36.18 23.46 31.93
CA PRO A 21 35.60 24.14 30.77
C PRO A 21 36.57 24.56 29.63
N LEU A 22 35.96 24.93 28.48
CA LEU A 22 36.43 25.82 27.39
C LEU A 22 37.54 25.33 26.44
N GLU A 23 37.17 24.97 25.21
CA GLU A 23 37.90 25.37 23.99
C GLU A 23 36.94 25.64 22.82
N LYS A 24 36.96 26.88 22.31
CA LYS A 24 36.35 27.28 21.03
C LYS A 24 37.24 26.77 19.90
N LYS A 25 36.67 26.12 18.87
CA LYS A 25 37.13 26.20 17.47
C LYS A 25 36.07 25.62 16.50
N HIS A 26 35.61 26.50 15.61
CA HIS A 26 35.11 26.31 14.24
C HIS A 26 34.62 24.92 13.78
N SER A 27 33.45 24.91 13.12
CA SER A 27 33.31 24.64 11.68
C SER A 27 32.12 23.74 11.33
N PHE A 28 31.23 24.29 10.49
CA PHE A 28 30.19 23.69 9.65
C PHE A 28 29.20 22.69 10.27
N MET A 29 27.92 23.12 10.27
CA MET A 29 26.79 22.22 10.13
C MET A 29 27.00 21.32 8.92
N ALA A 30 27.35 20.06 9.15
CA ALA A 30 27.26 19.02 8.13
C ALA A 30 25.78 18.70 7.93
N ARG A 31 25.20 19.36 6.91
CA ARG A 31 23.93 18.96 6.30
C ARG A 31 24.07 17.48 5.87
N PRO A 32 23.10 16.60 6.19
CA PRO A 32 23.11 15.25 5.63
C PRO A 32 23.16 15.36 4.10
N PRO A 33 23.90 14.49 3.40
CA PRO A 33 23.97 14.53 1.95
C PRO A 33 22.55 14.41 1.40
N ALA A 34 22.14 15.41 0.63
CA ALA A 34 20.90 15.35 -0.12
C ALA A 34 21.03 14.18 -1.10
N PHE A 35 20.27 13.11 -0.84
CA PHE A 35 20.00 12.11 -1.85
C PHE A 35 19.38 12.85 -3.03
N THR A 36 20.09 12.83 -4.17
CA THR A 36 19.56 13.26 -5.45
C THR A 36 18.57 12.21 -5.94
N GLY A 37 17.43 12.10 -5.24
CA GLY A 37 16.23 11.60 -5.88
C GLY A 37 15.93 12.54 -7.04
N HIS A 38 15.76 11.98 -8.24
CA HIS A 38 15.23 12.74 -9.36
C HIS A 38 13.85 13.27 -8.97
N ARG A 39 13.80 14.47 -8.38
CA ARG A 39 12.60 15.30 -8.35
C ARG A 39 12.25 15.57 -9.80
N THR A 40 11.30 14.81 -10.31
CA THR A 40 10.57 15.21 -11.51
C THR A 40 9.82 16.47 -11.13
N SER A 41 10.47 17.61 -11.36
CA SER A 41 9.83 18.92 -11.31
C SER A 41 8.54 18.84 -12.12
N LEU A 42 7.42 19.11 -11.47
CA LEU A 42 6.10 19.24 -12.10
C LEU A 42 6.06 20.34 -13.20
N ASN A 43 7.16 21.08 -13.40
CA ASN A 43 7.36 22.06 -14.48
C ASN A 43 7.92 21.46 -15.80
N SER A 44 7.97 20.13 -15.93
CA SER A 44 8.28 19.44 -17.20
C SER A 44 7.09 19.56 -18.18
N PRO A 45 7.28 19.54 -19.53
CA PRO A 45 6.18 19.60 -20.49
C PRO A 45 5.14 18.56 -20.11
N SER A 46 3.91 19.02 -19.87
CA SER A 46 2.87 18.29 -19.15
C SER A 46 2.83 16.81 -19.51
N LEU A 47 3.32 15.95 -18.62
CA LEU A 47 3.06 14.51 -18.69
C LEU A 47 1.54 14.33 -18.88
N PRO A 48 1.09 13.50 -19.85
CA PRO A 48 -0.32 13.20 -20.02
C PRO A 48 -0.94 12.83 -18.67
N PHE A 49 -2.12 13.36 -18.38
CA PHE A 49 -2.72 13.23 -17.06
C PHE A 49 -2.94 11.75 -16.67
N GLU A 50 -3.25 10.90 -17.65
CA GLU A 50 -3.35 9.44 -17.53
C GLU A 50 -2.03 8.81 -17.09
N LEU A 51 -0.88 9.34 -17.52
CA LEU A 51 0.43 8.84 -17.12
C LEU A 51 0.74 9.22 -15.66
N LEU A 52 0.33 10.42 -15.21
CA LEU A 52 0.42 10.79 -13.80
C LEU A 52 -0.43 9.87 -12.93
N MET A 53 -1.64 9.53 -13.39
CA MET A 53 -2.52 8.58 -12.71
C MET A 53 -1.93 7.18 -12.67
N LEU A 54 -1.32 6.72 -13.77
CA LEU A 54 -0.66 5.42 -13.82
C LEU A 54 0.52 5.36 -12.85
N ASN A 55 1.37 6.40 -12.82
CA ASN A 55 2.50 6.47 -11.89
C ASN A 55 2.05 6.45 -10.44
N LEU A 56 0.98 7.19 -10.12
CA LEU A 56 0.35 7.17 -8.80
C LEU A 56 -0.13 5.76 -8.42
N LEU A 57 -0.82 5.06 -9.33
CA LEU A 57 -1.28 3.68 -9.12
C LEU A 57 -0.12 2.67 -9.00
N GLN A 58 1.02 2.97 -9.63
CA GLN A 58 2.25 2.19 -9.51
C GLN A 58 3.04 2.47 -8.22
N GLY A 59 2.50 3.27 -7.31
CA GLY A 59 3.12 3.57 -6.02
C GLY A 59 4.32 4.52 -6.12
N GLN A 60 4.38 5.38 -7.13
CA GLN A 60 5.37 6.45 -7.15
C GLN A 60 5.21 7.29 -5.88
N GLU A 61 6.31 7.49 -5.15
CA GLU A 61 6.31 8.36 -3.98
C GLU A 61 5.84 9.76 -4.37
N MET A 62 4.87 10.27 -3.62
CA MET A 62 4.33 11.60 -3.78
C MET A 62 4.31 12.32 -2.44
N GLY A 63 4.82 13.54 -2.41
CA GLY A 63 4.71 14.44 -1.26
C GLY A 63 3.28 14.95 -1.05
N TRP A 64 3.01 15.50 0.13
CA TRP A 64 1.71 16.11 0.46
C TRP A 64 1.28 17.18 -0.56
N GLU A 65 2.20 18.10 -0.91
CA GLU A 65 1.93 19.21 -1.85
C GLU A 65 1.55 18.68 -3.24
N GLU A 66 2.26 17.66 -3.74
CA GLU A 66 2.01 17.05 -5.03
C GLU A 66 0.65 16.34 -5.06
N ARG A 67 0.30 15.63 -3.98
CA ARG A 67 -1.02 14.99 -3.83
C ARG A 67 -2.13 16.03 -3.84
N GLN A 68 -1.96 17.13 -3.11
CA GLN A 68 -2.92 18.22 -3.03
C GLN A 68 -3.12 18.89 -4.40
N GLU A 69 -2.04 19.19 -5.11
CA GLU A 69 -2.11 19.77 -6.45
C GLU A 69 -2.86 18.84 -7.41
N LEU A 70 -2.53 17.54 -7.40
CA LEU A 70 -3.15 16.56 -8.27
C LEU A 70 -4.64 16.37 -7.94
N ALA A 71 -5.00 16.34 -6.65
CA ALA A 71 -6.39 16.31 -6.21
C ALA A 71 -7.16 17.55 -6.71
N GLN A 72 -6.57 18.74 -6.62
CA GLN A 72 -7.21 19.97 -7.12
C GLN A 72 -7.41 19.92 -8.64
N ARG A 73 -6.44 19.37 -9.39
CA ARG A 73 -6.58 19.14 -10.83
C ARG A 73 -7.73 18.18 -11.13
N VAL A 74 -7.84 17.06 -10.41
CA VAL A 74 -8.96 16.10 -10.52
C VAL A 74 -10.30 16.78 -10.22
N ALA A 75 -10.37 17.59 -9.16
CA ALA A 75 -11.57 18.30 -8.75
C ALA A 75 -12.11 19.24 -9.85
N ASN A 76 -11.19 19.94 -10.52
CA ASN A 76 -11.48 20.92 -11.57
C ASN A 76 -11.75 20.30 -12.95
N LEU A 77 -11.60 18.98 -13.12
CA LEU A 77 -11.93 18.32 -14.39
C LEU A 77 -13.43 18.46 -14.71
N PRO A 78 -13.80 18.73 -15.97
CA PRO A 78 -15.18 18.60 -16.42
C PRO A 78 -15.71 17.19 -16.17
N ASN A 79 -17.01 17.04 -15.90
CA ASN A 79 -17.61 15.74 -15.58
C ASN A 79 -17.37 14.67 -16.66
N GLN A 80 -17.31 15.05 -17.95
CA GLN A 80 -16.97 14.13 -19.03
C GLN A 80 -15.55 13.58 -18.90
N ASN A 81 -14.59 14.42 -18.50
CA ASN A 81 -13.20 14.00 -18.32
C ASN A 81 -13.03 13.19 -17.03
N LYS A 82 -13.79 13.50 -15.97
CA LYS A 82 -13.86 12.64 -14.77
C LYS A 82 -14.34 11.23 -15.10
N LYS A 83 -15.37 11.09 -15.95
CA LYS A 83 -15.84 9.78 -16.44
C LYS A 83 -14.77 9.04 -17.24
N LYS A 84 -14.14 9.70 -18.21
CA LYS A 84 -13.01 9.12 -18.98
C LYS A 84 -11.87 8.65 -18.07
N LEU A 85 -11.58 9.41 -17.02
CA LEU A 85 -10.57 9.04 -16.03
C LEU A 85 -10.99 7.80 -15.22
N ILE A 86 -12.25 7.73 -14.79
CA ILE A 86 -12.80 6.53 -14.15
C ILE A 86 -12.67 5.33 -15.09
N ASP A 87 -13.12 5.47 -16.35
CA ASP A 87 -13.04 4.42 -17.36
C ASP A 87 -11.59 3.96 -17.60
N PHE A 88 -10.63 4.89 -17.61
CA PHE A 88 -9.20 4.57 -17.72
C PHE A 88 -8.68 3.76 -16.52
N ILE A 89 -9.15 4.08 -15.31
CA ILE A 89 -8.74 3.40 -14.07
C ILE A 89 -9.36 2.02 -13.96
N GLU A 90 -10.69 1.91 -14.12
CA GLU A 90 -11.48 0.73 -13.77
C GLU A 90 -11.94 -0.12 -14.96
N GLY A 91 -11.67 0.33 -16.20
CA GLY A 91 -12.00 -0.42 -17.40
C GLY A 91 -11.32 -1.79 -17.46
N THR A 92 -11.75 -2.65 -18.39
CA THR A 92 -11.15 -3.96 -18.61
C THR A 92 -9.67 -3.81 -18.99
N ARG A 93 -8.75 -4.43 -18.23
CA ARG A 93 -7.30 -4.18 -18.34
C ARG A 93 -6.94 -2.69 -18.16
N GLY A 94 -7.70 -2.02 -17.31
CA GLY A 94 -7.49 -0.63 -16.95
C GLY A 94 -6.18 -0.42 -16.19
N ALA A 95 -5.90 0.85 -15.90
CA ALA A 95 -4.67 1.25 -15.24
C ALA A 95 -4.51 0.60 -13.86
N ALA A 96 -5.61 0.39 -13.11
CA ALA A 96 -5.54 -0.23 -11.79
C ALA A 96 -5.10 -1.70 -11.85
N GLU A 97 -5.68 -2.50 -12.74
CA GLU A 97 -5.29 -3.91 -12.92
C GLU A 97 -3.83 -4.03 -13.33
N SER A 98 -3.41 -3.25 -14.33
CA SER A 98 -2.05 -3.26 -14.85
C SER A 98 -1.03 -2.79 -13.82
N ALA A 99 -1.36 -1.74 -13.04
CA ALA A 99 -0.48 -1.23 -12.01
C ALA A 99 -0.34 -2.21 -10.85
N VAL A 100 -1.43 -2.81 -10.37
CA VAL A 100 -1.38 -3.80 -9.28
C VAL A 100 -0.56 -5.03 -9.68
N GLU A 101 -0.77 -5.56 -10.89
CA GLU A 101 0.03 -6.68 -11.41
C GLU A 101 1.52 -6.29 -11.55
N SER A 102 1.81 -5.10 -12.05
CA SER A 102 3.19 -4.59 -12.16
C SER A 102 3.85 -4.41 -10.80
N ASN A 103 3.13 -3.88 -9.82
CA ASN A 103 3.63 -3.68 -8.46
C ASN A 103 3.97 -5.04 -7.81
N ALA A 104 3.09 -6.03 -7.96
CA ALA A 104 3.36 -7.39 -7.50
C ALA A 104 4.61 -7.99 -8.17
N CYS A 105 4.76 -7.85 -9.48
CA CYS A 105 5.96 -8.31 -10.19
C CYS A 105 7.25 -7.66 -9.65
N LYS A 106 7.20 -6.35 -9.34
CA LYS A 106 8.34 -5.62 -8.74
C LYS A 106 8.65 -6.13 -7.33
N THR A 107 7.63 -6.31 -6.48
CA THR A 107 7.82 -6.78 -5.10
C THR A 107 8.36 -8.20 -5.05
N PHE A 108 7.80 -9.12 -5.84
CA PHE A 108 8.21 -10.53 -5.86
C PHE A 108 9.40 -10.81 -6.79
N GLN A 109 9.93 -9.77 -7.45
CA GLN A 109 11.02 -9.88 -8.43
C GLN A 109 10.80 -11.01 -9.44
N CYS A 110 9.60 -11.03 -10.05
CA CYS A 110 9.18 -12.13 -10.93
C CYS A 110 8.37 -11.63 -12.13
N SER A 111 8.15 -12.50 -13.11
CA SER A 111 7.15 -12.29 -14.17
C SER A 111 5.77 -12.81 -13.75
N THR A 112 4.73 -12.34 -14.42
CA THR A 112 3.33 -12.72 -14.17
C THR A 112 3.08 -14.23 -14.29
N SER A 113 3.85 -14.93 -15.14
CA SER A 113 3.83 -16.39 -15.30
C SER A 113 4.39 -17.16 -14.11
N GLN A 114 5.09 -16.50 -13.19
CA GLN A 114 5.75 -17.10 -12.04
C GLN A 114 4.96 -16.90 -10.72
N PHE A 115 3.78 -16.28 -10.77
CA PHE A 115 2.96 -16.07 -9.57
C PHE A 115 2.61 -17.37 -8.83
N GLY A 116 2.36 -18.47 -9.54
CA GLY A 116 2.11 -19.78 -8.94
C GLY A 116 3.31 -20.38 -8.19
N GLU A 117 4.49 -19.78 -8.27
CA GLU A 117 5.68 -20.26 -7.58
C GLU A 117 6.01 -19.45 -6.32
N ILE A 118 5.31 -18.34 -6.06
CA ILE A 118 5.65 -17.41 -4.96
C ILE A 118 5.59 -18.12 -3.60
N LEU A 119 4.50 -18.83 -3.30
CA LEU A 119 4.33 -19.47 -2.00
C LEU A 119 5.15 -20.74 -1.79
N LYS A 120 5.89 -21.18 -2.82
CA LYS A 120 6.87 -22.27 -2.69
C LYS A 120 8.25 -21.75 -2.25
N ARG A 121 8.46 -20.44 -2.32
CA ARG A 121 9.67 -19.77 -1.83
C ARG A 121 9.62 -19.67 -0.30
N GLU A 122 10.79 -19.68 0.32
CA GLU A 122 10.94 -19.54 1.78
C GLU A 122 10.30 -18.24 2.30
N GLU A 123 10.57 -17.12 1.63
CA GLU A 123 10.07 -15.80 2.03
C GLU A 123 8.71 -15.43 1.40
N GLY A 124 8.12 -16.31 0.56
CA GLY A 124 6.98 -15.93 -0.28
C GLY A 124 5.71 -15.53 0.49
N VAL A 125 5.50 -16.08 1.68
CA VAL A 125 4.40 -15.68 2.57
C VAL A 125 4.65 -14.30 3.19
N ASP A 126 5.90 -14.01 3.54
CA ASP A 126 6.32 -12.73 4.12
C ASP A 126 6.23 -11.63 3.05
N GLU A 127 6.81 -11.87 1.87
CA GLU A 127 6.72 -10.96 0.71
C GLU A 127 5.25 -10.64 0.37
N LEU A 128 4.36 -11.64 0.37
CA LEU A 128 2.94 -11.42 0.07
C LEU A 128 2.26 -10.59 1.16
N THR A 129 2.61 -10.84 2.42
CA THR A 129 2.06 -10.10 3.57
C THR A 129 2.49 -8.65 3.53
N ASP A 130 3.78 -8.40 3.33
CA ASP A 130 4.35 -7.06 3.25
C ASP A 130 3.79 -6.31 2.03
N HIS A 131 3.68 -6.98 0.89
CA HIS A 131 3.08 -6.39 -0.30
C HIS A 131 1.62 -5.97 -0.07
N PHE A 132 0.82 -6.83 0.57
CA PHE A 132 -0.55 -6.48 0.94
C PHE A 132 -0.60 -5.32 1.93
N GLN A 133 0.32 -5.27 2.91
CA GLN A 133 0.44 -4.15 3.84
C GLN A 133 0.76 -2.84 3.12
N THR A 134 1.74 -2.82 2.22
CA THR A 134 2.04 -1.64 1.39
C THR A 134 0.83 -1.21 0.58
N LEU A 135 0.08 -2.15 -0.01
CA LEU A 135 -1.15 -1.85 -0.73
C LEU A 135 -2.17 -1.13 0.15
N VAL A 136 -2.47 -1.64 1.35
CA VAL A 136 -3.55 -1.11 2.21
C VAL A 136 -3.13 0.09 3.07
N CYS A 137 -1.88 0.17 3.49
CA CYS A 137 -1.38 1.21 4.38
C CYS A 137 -0.81 2.42 3.63
N GLU A 138 -0.32 2.23 2.40
CA GLU A 138 0.40 3.28 1.68
C GLU A 138 -0.26 3.63 0.35
N LEU A 139 -0.40 2.66 -0.54
CA LEU A 139 -0.89 2.91 -1.90
C LEU A 139 -2.36 3.37 -1.88
N ILE A 140 -3.26 2.57 -1.28
CA ILE A 140 -4.69 2.90 -1.24
C ILE A 140 -4.93 4.29 -0.63
N PRO A 141 -4.41 4.62 0.57
CA PRO A 141 -4.62 5.95 1.15
C PRO A 141 -4.07 7.09 0.29
N THR A 142 -2.92 6.87 -0.36
CA THR A 142 -2.32 7.87 -1.24
C THR A 142 -3.19 8.12 -2.46
N VAL A 143 -3.65 7.07 -3.13
CA VAL A 143 -4.52 7.20 -4.31
C VAL A 143 -5.89 7.75 -3.92
N GLU A 144 -6.47 7.32 -2.79
CA GLU A 144 -7.72 7.87 -2.24
C GLU A 144 -7.61 9.38 -2.00
N SER A 145 -6.49 9.86 -1.45
CA SER A 145 -6.31 11.30 -1.20
C SER A 145 -6.36 12.14 -2.48
N VAL A 146 -5.83 11.59 -3.58
CA VAL A 146 -5.83 12.26 -4.89
C VAL A 146 -7.18 12.14 -5.59
N LEU A 147 -7.82 10.98 -5.50
CA LEU A 147 -9.06 10.66 -6.22
C LEU A 147 -10.34 10.93 -5.42
N TYR A 148 -10.24 11.41 -4.19
CA TYR A 148 -11.39 11.82 -3.38
C TYR A 148 -12.39 12.73 -4.12
N PRO A 149 -11.98 13.69 -4.96
CA PRO A 149 -12.93 14.49 -5.74
C PRO A 149 -13.76 13.69 -6.75
N LEU A 150 -13.27 12.53 -7.21
CA LEU A 150 -14.07 11.60 -8.01
C LEU A 150 -15.06 10.84 -7.14
N GLN A 151 -14.61 10.34 -5.98
CA GLN A 151 -15.47 9.61 -5.03
C GLN A 151 -16.63 10.48 -4.52
N SER A 152 -16.39 11.77 -4.31
CA SER A 152 -17.44 12.72 -3.93
C SER A 152 -18.42 13.03 -5.08
N SER A 153 -17.95 12.98 -6.32
CA SER A 153 -18.77 13.24 -7.52
C SER A 153 -19.51 12.00 -8.04
N PHE A 154 -18.98 10.80 -7.82
CA PHE A 154 -19.46 9.53 -8.35
C PHE A 154 -19.55 8.49 -7.24
N LYS A 155 -20.74 8.34 -6.64
CA LYS A 155 -20.98 7.46 -5.47
C LYS A 155 -20.61 5.99 -5.68
N HIS A 156 -20.61 5.51 -6.92
CA HIS A 156 -20.26 4.11 -7.23
C HIS A 156 -18.75 3.90 -7.43
N PHE A 157 -17.98 4.98 -7.59
CA PHE A 157 -16.54 4.90 -7.75
C PHE A 157 -15.88 4.73 -6.38
N SER A 158 -15.17 3.61 -6.20
CA SER A 158 -14.39 3.32 -4.99
C SER A 158 -13.03 2.77 -5.39
N ILE A 159 -12.00 3.65 -5.34
CA ILE A 159 -10.66 3.25 -5.74
C ILE A 159 -10.08 2.15 -4.84
N ARG A 160 -10.39 2.16 -3.54
CA ARG A 160 -10.04 1.07 -2.63
C ARG A 160 -10.58 -0.26 -3.10
N ARG A 161 -11.88 -0.32 -3.40
CA ARG A 161 -12.51 -1.56 -3.87
C ARG A 161 -11.92 -2.00 -5.21
N ILE A 162 -11.67 -1.06 -6.13
CA ILE A 162 -11.04 -1.34 -7.42
C ILE A 162 -9.64 -1.96 -7.21
N LEU A 163 -8.78 -1.34 -6.40
CA LEU A 163 -7.42 -1.82 -6.15
C LEU A 163 -7.41 -3.18 -5.44
N LEU A 164 -8.25 -3.37 -4.41
CA LEU A 164 -8.37 -4.65 -3.71
C LEU A 164 -8.92 -5.76 -4.61
N ARG A 165 -9.89 -5.44 -5.47
CA ARG A 165 -10.42 -6.40 -6.46
C ARG A 165 -9.34 -6.76 -7.48
N SER A 166 -8.62 -5.78 -8.02
CA SER A 166 -7.49 -6.02 -8.93
C SER A 166 -6.41 -6.89 -8.28
N PHE A 167 -6.13 -6.67 -6.99
CA PHE A 167 -5.18 -7.50 -6.25
C PHE A 167 -5.65 -8.95 -6.11
N ARG A 168 -6.91 -9.15 -5.73
CA ARG A 168 -7.54 -10.47 -5.68
C ARG A 168 -7.43 -11.19 -7.03
N ASP A 169 -7.83 -10.52 -8.10
CA ASP A 169 -8.02 -11.14 -9.41
C ASP A 169 -6.72 -11.35 -10.18
N GLN A 170 -5.83 -10.36 -10.18
CA GLN A 170 -4.62 -10.41 -10.99
C GLN A 170 -3.44 -11.07 -10.26
N VAL A 171 -3.44 -11.02 -8.92
CA VAL A 171 -2.32 -11.50 -8.12
C VAL A 171 -2.71 -12.76 -7.35
N LEU A 172 -3.63 -12.66 -6.39
CA LEU A 172 -3.89 -13.79 -5.48
C LEU A 172 -4.47 -15.02 -6.16
N LEU A 173 -5.39 -14.87 -7.12
CA LEU A 173 -5.91 -16.02 -7.85
C LEU A 173 -4.79 -16.86 -8.46
N ARG A 174 -3.80 -16.22 -9.08
CA ARG A 174 -2.68 -16.91 -9.73
C ARG A 174 -1.67 -17.46 -8.73
N ILE A 175 -1.47 -16.78 -7.61
CA ILE A 175 -0.63 -17.29 -6.51
C ILE A 175 -1.27 -18.54 -5.87
N PHE A 176 -2.60 -18.56 -5.71
CA PHE A 176 -3.30 -19.66 -5.04
C PHE A 176 -3.61 -20.85 -5.94
N GLU A 177 -3.54 -20.70 -7.27
CA GLU A 177 -3.82 -21.75 -8.25
C GLU A 177 -2.98 -23.04 -8.06
N SER A 178 -1.79 -22.92 -7.47
CA SER A 178 -0.80 -23.99 -7.36
C SER A 178 -0.61 -24.51 -5.93
N LEU A 179 -1.48 -24.13 -4.99
CA LEU A 179 -1.29 -24.42 -3.56
C LEU A 179 -1.75 -25.84 -3.17
N PRO A 180 -0.88 -26.65 -2.56
CA PRO A 180 -1.25 -27.98 -2.09
C PRO A 180 -1.70 -28.03 -0.62
N SER A 181 -1.55 -26.94 0.16
CA SER A 181 -1.71 -26.99 1.62
C SER A 181 -2.19 -25.70 2.27
N ARG A 182 -2.63 -25.84 3.53
CA ARG A 182 -3.10 -24.75 4.41
C ARG A 182 -1.95 -23.80 4.80
N ILE A 183 -2.20 -22.49 4.73
CA ILE A 183 -1.30 -21.42 5.18
C ILE A 183 -2.06 -20.45 6.10
N PRO A 184 -2.12 -20.71 7.42
CA PRO A 184 -2.92 -19.90 8.36
C PRO A 184 -2.53 -18.43 8.43
N ARG A 185 -1.26 -18.10 8.14
CA ARG A 185 -0.75 -16.73 8.16
C ARG A 185 -1.47 -15.80 7.17
N LEU A 186 -2.07 -16.36 6.12
CA LEU A 186 -2.79 -15.60 5.09
C LEU A 186 -4.27 -15.35 5.44
N GLU A 187 -4.78 -15.88 6.56
CA GLU A 187 -6.19 -15.76 6.97
C GLU A 187 -6.67 -14.30 6.99
N ASN A 188 -5.88 -13.37 7.56
CA ASN A 188 -6.25 -11.96 7.64
C ASN A 188 -6.39 -11.31 6.25
N ILE A 189 -5.46 -11.59 5.35
CA ILE A 189 -5.47 -11.08 3.97
C ILE A 189 -6.71 -11.61 3.24
N ILE A 190 -6.94 -12.92 3.37
CA ILE A 190 -8.07 -13.62 2.75
C ILE A 190 -9.40 -13.05 3.25
N PHE A 191 -9.59 -12.91 4.56
CA PHE A 191 -10.85 -12.39 5.10
C PHE A 191 -11.08 -10.94 4.71
N SER A 192 -10.03 -10.11 4.74
CA SER A 192 -10.12 -8.70 4.31
C SER A 192 -10.61 -8.62 2.86
N LEU A 193 -10.03 -9.42 1.96
CA LEU A 193 -10.40 -9.42 0.55
C LEU A 193 -11.79 -10.03 0.30
N LEU A 194 -12.14 -11.13 0.98
CA LEU A 194 -13.48 -11.72 0.87
C LEU A 194 -14.57 -10.72 1.26
N PHE A 195 -14.32 -9.89 2.27
CA PHE A 195 -15.24 -8.87 2.74
C PHE A 195 -15.28 -7.65 1.80
N GLU A 196 -14.13 -7.03 1.55
CA GLU A 196 -14.03 -5.76 0.81
C GLU A 196 -14.37 -5.89 -0.68
N THR A 197 -14.13 -7.07 -1.27
CA THR A 197 -14.27 -7.29 -2.71
C THR A 197 -15.49 -8.10 -3.08
N HIS A 198 -16.42 -8.36 -2.14
CA HIS A 198 -17.62 -9.14 -2.42
C HIS A 198 -18.39 -8.61 -3.64
N ASP A 199 -18.54 -9.44 -4.66
CA ASP A 199 -19.27 -9.15 -5.89
C ASP A 199 -19.80 -10.47 -6.51
N ASN A 200 -20.50 -10.35 -7.64
CA ASN A 200 -21.08 -11.50 -8.37
C ASN A 200 -20.17 -11.99 -9.51
N SER A 201 -18.86 -11.75 -9.44
CA SER A 201 -17.91 -12.15 -10.49
C SER A 201 -17.50 -13.62 -10.36
N LEU A 202 -17.11 -14.23 -11.49
CA LEU A 202 -16.57 -15.59 -11.50
C LEU A 202 -15.22 -15.65 -10.76
N GLU A 203 -14.47 -14.57 -10.81
CA GLU A 203 -13.18 -14.38 -10.15
C GLU A 203 -13.33 -14.41 -8.62
N TYR A 204 -14.36 -13.75 -8.08
CA TYR A 204 -14.66 -13.81 -6.64
C TYR A 204 -15.03 -15.22 -6.19
N ASP A 205 -15.91 -15.91 -6.93
CA ASP A 205 -16.28 -17.29 -6.61
C ASP A 205 -15.09 -18.24 -6.67
N ARG A 206 -14.22 -18.06 -7.66
CA ARG A 206 -12.97 -18.81 -7.78
C ARG A 206 -12.03 -18.53 -6.61
N PHE A 207 -11.88 -17.26 -6.24
CA PHE A 207 -11.04 -16.84 -5.12
C PHE A 207 -11.55 -17.45 -3.82
N LYS A 208 -12.86 -17.42 -3.58
CA LYS A 208 -13.48 -18.01 -2.39
C LYS A 208 -13.18 -19.51 -2.24
N LYS A 209 -13.22 -20.27 -3.33
CA LYS A 209 -12.89 -21.72 -3.35
C LYS A 209 -11.40 -21.99 -3.12
N LEU A 210 -10.52 -21.17 -3.69
CA LEU A 210 -9.08 -21.32 -3.41
C LEU A 210 -8.76 -20.92 -1.97
N ALA A 211 -9.36 -19.83 -1.50
CA ALA A 211 -9.21 -19.33 -0.15
C ALA A 211 -9.64 -20.35 0.92
N SER A 212 -10.72 -21.11 0.72
CA SER A 212 -11.16 -22.17 1.65
C SER A 212 -10.10 -23.27 1.84
N VAL A 213 -9.41 -23.65 0.77
CA VAL A 213 -8.28 -24.59 0.83
C VAL A 213 -7.11 -23.99 1.61
N VAL A 214 -6.74 -22.73 1.31
CA VAL A 214 -5.61 -22.04 1.99
C VAL A 214 -5.85 -21.89 3.50
N ILE A 215 -7.09 -21.60 3.92
CA ILE A 215 -7.43 -21.50 5.34
C ILE A 215 -7.72 -22.86 6.00
N GLY A 216 -7.79 -23.95 5.23
CA GLY A 216 -8.00 -25.31 5.72
C GLY A 216 -9.44 -25.57 6.19
N ARG A 217 -10.42 -25.04 5.47
CA ARG A 217 -11.86 -25.27 5.70
C ARG A 217 -12.49 -26.30 4.77
N GLU A 218 -11.71 -26.81 3.80
CA GLU A 218 -12.08 -27.86 2.85
C GLU A 218 -11.02 -28.96 2.82
#